data_AF-A0A6M3LUJ7-F1
#
_entry.id   AF-A0A6M3LUJ7-F1
#
_cell.length_a   1.000
_cell.length_b   1.000
_cell.length_c   1.000
_cell.angle_alpha   90.00
_cell.angle_beta   90.00
_cell.angle_gamma   90.00
#
_symmetry.space_group_name_H-M   'P 1'
#
loop_
_entity.id
_entity.type
_entity.pdbx_description
1 polymer ?
#
loop_
_entity_poly.entity_id
_entity_poly.type
_entity_poly.pdbx_seq_one_letter_code
_entity_poly.pdbx_strand_id
1 'polypeptide(L)'
;MTEYHKIDSVYMRDPATNHRTFLTGEWSRPEFGYLADLDWVWTEKIDGTNIRIHLFSDGDFSIRGRTDKADVPAHLLAPLDQIACDGWDRGIRDDLILYGEGYGPKVQGGGWYRDDHGFILFDVATPGGMFLERHNVEDLAATLGVPVVPIVGHGLLVDAVHRVEDGMNPSVVAGTTGRQAEGLVMRPAVELLDRRGRRVITKVKAKDFPQ
;
A
#
# COMPACT_ATOMS: atom_id res chain seq x y z
N MET A 1 1.60 12.80 -14.72
CA MET A 1 1.97 11.46 -14.18
C MET A 1 0.88 11.03 -13.21
N THR A 2 0.48 9.76 -13.19
CA THR A 2 -0.67 9.32 -12.38
C THR A 2 -0.30 9.18 -10.90
N GLU A 3 -0.87 10.03 -10.05
CA GLU A 3 -0.72 9.97 -8.59
C GLU A 3 -1.43 8.73 -8.00
N TYR A 4 -0.90 8.20 -6.89
CA TYR A 4 -1.60 7.15 -6.16
C TYR A 4 -2.73 7.77 -5.32
N HIS A 5 -3.92 7.21 -5.45
CA HIS A 5 -5.10 7.71 -4.77
C HIS A 5 -4.93 7.61 -3.24
N LYS A 6 -5.55 8.56 -2.52
CA LYS A 6 -5.64 8.46 -1.07
C LYS A 6 -6.62 7.33 -0.72
N ILE A 7 -6.17 6.39 0.10
CA ILE A 7 -7.03 5.33 0.66
C ILE A 7 -7.82 5.90 1.85
N ASP A 8 -9.13 5.72 1.84
CA ASP A 8 -10.04 6.11 2.92
C ASP A 8 -9.92 5.17 4.12
N SER A 9 -10.18 5.67 5.33
CA SER A 9 -10.30 4.82 6.53
C SER A 9 -11.58 3.98 6.47
N VAL A 10 -11.60 2.81 7.10
CA VAL A 10 -12.78 1.91 7.09
C VAL A 10 -14.03 2.57 7.69
N TYR A 11 -13.87 3.28 8.80
CA TYR A 11 -14.93 4.02 9.47
C TYR A 11 -14.68 5.54 9.44
N MET A 12 -15.74 6.29 9.74
CA MET A 12 -15.69 7.71 10.04
C MET A 12 -14.83 7.97 11.27
N ARG A 13 -14.19 9.15 11.33
CA ARG A 13 -13.33 9.56 12.44
C ARG A 13 -14.09 10.43 13.43
N ASP A 14 -13.97 10.10 14.71
CA ASP A 14 -14.69 10.78 15.79
C ASP A 14 -14.20 12.23 15.99
N PRO A 15 -15.04 13.25 15.76
CA PRO A 15 -14.69 14.64 16.04
C PRO A 15 -14.37 14.90 17.51
N ALA A 16 -14.96 14.15 18.45
CA ALA A 16 -14.73 14.31 19.89
C ALA A 16 -13.29 13.96 20.30
N THR A 17 -12.62 13.08 19.55
CA THR A 17 -11.21 12.72 19.78
C THR A 17 -10.24 13.50 18.89
N ASN A 18 -10.68 14.63 18.31
CA ASN A 18 -9.93 15.36 17.29
C ASN A 18 -9.55 14.46 16.11
N HIS A 19 -10.49 13.61 15.68
CA HIS A 19 -10.36 12.65 14.59
C HIS A 19 -9.25 11.60 14.77
N ARG A 20 -8.81 11.35 16.01
CA ARG A 20 -7.79 10.34 16.30
C ARG A 20 -8.36 8.93 16.19
N THR A 21 -9.54 8.70 16.75
CA THR A 21 -10.21 7.39 16.79
C THR A 21 -11.37 7.29 15.80
N PHE A 22 -11.88 6.08 15.61
CA PHE A 22 -13.08 5.82 14.80
C PHE A 22 -14.39 5.92 15.57
N LEU A 23 -15.45 6.24 14.82
CA LEU A 23 -16.83 5.92 15.17
C LEU A 23 -17.09 4.48 14.67
N THR A 24 -16.80 3.48 15.49
CA THR A 24 -16.85 2.06 15.09
C THR A 24 -18.25 1.68 14.59
N GLY A 25 -18.30 1.05 13.42
CA GLY A 25 -19.54 0.68 12.74
C GLY A 25 -20.11 1.77 11.83
N GLU A 26 -19.65 3.02 11.91
CA GLU A 26 -20.03 4.08 10.99
C GLU A 26 -19.12 4.07 9.75
N TRP A 27 -19.51 3.34 8.71
CA TRP A 27 -18.76 3.23 7.46
C TRP A 27 -18.43 4.58 6.83
N SER A 28 -17.17 4.79 6.45
CA SER A 28 -16.77 6.04 5.78
C SER A 28 -17.29 6.15 4.34
N ARG A 29 -17.65 5.01 3.74
CA ARG A 29 -18.21 4.88 2.40
C ARG A 29 -19.31 3.81 2.40
N PRO A 30 -20.40 4.02 1.63
CA PRO A 30 -21.49 3.05 1.56
C PRO A 30 -21.04 1.71 0.97
N GLU A 31 -20.06 1.69 0.06
CA GLU A 31 -19.55 0.45 -0.53
C GLU A 31 -18.89 -0.46 0.52
N PHE A 32 -18.27 0.13 1.55
CA PHE A 32 -17.64 -0.65 2.63
C PHE A 32 -18.68 -1.39 3.45
N GLY A 33 -19.78 -0.73 3.81
CA GLY A 33 -20.89 -1.38 4.52
C GLY A 33 -21.63 -2.39 3.64
N TYR A 34 -21.85 -2.08 2.36
CA TYR A 34 -22.54 -2.98 1.44
C TYR A 34 -21.78 -4.29 1.19
N LEU A 35 -20.45 -4.23 1.16
CA LEU A 35 -19.58 -5.38 0.88
C LEU A 35 -18.96 -5.98 2.15
N ALA A 36 -19.35 -5.52 3.35
CA ALA A 36 -18.67 -5.87 4.59
C ALA A 36 -18.65 -7.39 4.86
N ASP A 37 -19.73 -8.07 4.46
CA ASP A 37 -19.96 -9.51 4.66
C ASP A 37 -19.54 -10.38 3.46
N LEU A 38 -18.74 -9.83 2.54
CA LEU A 38 -18.15 -10.58 1.43
C LEU A 38 -16.65 -10.83 1.67
N ASP A 39 -16.01 -11.56 0.77
CA ASP A 39 -14.58 -11.84 0.85
C ASP A 39 -13.73 -10.60 0.52
N TRP A 40 -12.83 -10.28 1.44
CA TRP A 40 -11.78 -9.28 1.28
C TRP A 40 -10.40 -9.93 1.40
N VAL A 41 -9.43 -9.33 0.72
CA VAL A 41 -8.01 -9.63 0.85
C VAL A 41 -7.37 -8.56 1.70
N TRP A 42 -6.56 -8.97 2.68
CA TRP A 42 -5.89 -8.06 3.60
C TRP A 42 -4.39 -8.13 3.41
N THR A 43 -3.78 -6.99 3.16
CA THR A 43 -2.32 -6.85 3.12
C THR A 43 -1.85 -6.01 4.29
N GLU A 44 -0.63 -6.27 4.76
CA GLU A 44 -0.04 -5.43 5.81
C GLU A 44 0.06 -3.97 5.34
N LYS A 45 -0.31 -3.02 6.19
CA LYS A 45 -0.01 -1.62 5.94
C LYS A 45 1.42 -1.31 6.41
N ILE A 46 2.28 -0.95 5.47
CA ILE A 46 3.66 -0.57 5.74
C ILE A 46 3.74 0.92 6.15
N ASP A 47 4.56 1.19 7.17
CA ASP A 47 4.85 2.52 7.70
C ASP A 47 6.14 3.06 7.07
N GLY A 48 6.01 3.72 5.92
CA GLY A 48 7.11 4.33 5.18
C GLY A 48 6.65 5.58 4.42
N THR A 49 7.11 5.75 3.18
CA THR A 49 6.59 6.79 2.30
C THR A 49 6.16 6.19 0.96
N ASN A 50 5.02 6.64 0.45
CA ASN A 50 4.54 6.18 -0.86
C ASN A 50 5.44 6.72 -1.99
N ILE A 51 5.88 5.81 -2.84
CA ILE A 51 6.75 6.05 -3.99
C ILE A 51 6.09 5.54 -5.27
N ARG A 52 6.34 6.26 -6.36
CA ARG A 52 5.96 5.92 -7.73
C ARG A 52 7.21 5.82 -8.58
N ILE A 53 7.38 4.68 -9.27
CA ILE A 53 8.39 4.51 -10.31
C ILE A 53 7.63 4.36 -11.63
N HIS A 54 7.76 5.34 -12.51
CA HIS A 54 7.23 5.26 -13.87
C HIS A 54 8.30 4.66 -14.77
N LEU A 55 7.98 3.58 -15.45
CA LEU A 55 8.79 2.96 -16.49
C LEU A 55 8.18 3.32 -17.84
N PHE A 56 9.00 3.77 -18.77
CA PHE A 56 8.58 4.10 -20.13
C PHE A 56 9.11 3.05 -21.13
N SER A 57 8.33 2.80 -22.15
CA SER A 57 8.62 1.81 -23.21
C SER A 57 9.87 2.13 -24.04
N ASP A 58 10.35 3.37 -23.99
CA ASP A 58 11.61 3.81 -24.60
C ASP A 58 12.85 3.64 -23.70
N GLY A 59 12.64 3.19 -22.46
CA GLY A 59 13.68 2.92 -21.47
C GLY A 59 13.99 4.09 -20.54
N ASP A 60 13.31 5.23 -20.71
CA ASP A 60 13.35 6.28 -19.69
C ASP A 60 12.56 5.86 -18.44
N PHE A 61 12.80 6.53 -17.32
CA PHE A 61 12.03 6.33 -16.11
C PHE A 61 11.91 7.61 -15.28
N SER A 62 10.93 7.65 -14.36
CA SER A 62 10.86 8.73 -13.38
C SER A 62 10.42 8.25 -12.00
N ILE A 63 11.04 8.83 -10.97
CA ILE A 63 10.75 8.51 -9.57
C ILE A 63 10.07 9.72 -8.92
N ARG A 64 8.96 9.48 -8.23
CA ARG A 64 8.15 10.51 -7.56
C ARG A 64 7.64 10.02 -6.20
N GLY A 65 7.39 10.94 -5.28
CA GLY A 65 6.61 10.65 -4.07
C GLY A 65 5.12 10.49 -4.40
N ARG A 66 4.27 10.33 -3.38
CA ARG A 66 2.80 10.12 -3.55
C ARG A 66 2.11 11.11 -4.49
N THR A 67 2.47 12.38 -4.36
CA THR A 67 2.00 13.48 -5.23
C THR A 67 3.17 14.06 -6.00
N ASP A 68 2.91 14.80 -7.07
CA ASP A 68 3.98 15.37 -7.91
C ASP A 68 4.81 16.45 -7.17
N LYS A 69 4.28 16.96 -6.06
CA LYS A 69 4.95 17.91 -5.16
C LYS A 69 5.65 17.25 -3.97
N ALA A 70 5.47 15.94 -3.78
CA ALA A 70 6.04 15.23 -2.64
C ALA A 70 7.50 14.86 -2.92
N ASP A 71 8.39 15.27 -2.02
CA ASP A 71 9.80 14.92 -2.12
C ASP A 71 10.03 13.43 -1.86
N VAL A 72 10.97 12.86 -2.62
CA VAL A 72 11.48 11.51 -2.39
C VAL A 72 12.65 11.61 -1.41
N PRO A 73 12.63 10.88 -0.28
CA PRO A 73 13.76 10.88 0.64
C PRO A 73 15.06 10.49 -0.06
N ALA A 74 16.11 11.30 0.12
CA ALA A 74 17.38 11.13 -0.61
C ALA A 74 17.99 9.73 -0.45
N HIS A 75 17.81 9.10 0.71
CA HIS A 75 18.32 7.76 0.99
C HIS A 75 17.62 6.65 0.18
N LEU A 76 16.45 6.93 -0.40
CA LEU A 76 15.73 5.99 -1.25
C LEU A 76 16.10 6.14 -2.74
N LEU A 77 16.76 7.23 -3.15
CA LEU A 77 17.01 7.47 -4.58
C LEU A 77 17.82 6.35 -5.22
N ALA A 78 18.97 6.01 -4.66
CA ALA A 78 19.84 4.95 -5.19
C ALA A 78 19.14 3.58 -5.35
N PRO A 79 18.44 3.02 -4.34
CA PRO A 79 17.73 1.75 -4.54
C PRO A 79 16.57 1.87 -5.52
N LEU A 80 15.88 3.02 -5.61
CA LEU A 80 14.79 3.22 -6.56
C LEU A 80 15.29 3.36 -8.01
N ASP A 81 16.40 4.06 -8.23
CA ASP A 81 17.06 4.16 -9.53
C ASP A 81 17.49 2.77 -10.01
N GLN A 82 18.06 1.95 -9.12
CA GLN A 82 18.45 0.58 -9.46
C GLN A 82 17.25 -0.27 -9.91
N ILE A 83 16.11 -0.18 -9.20
CA ILE A 83 14.89 -0.90 -9.58
C ILE A 83 14.40 -0.47 -10.99
N ALA A 84 14.48 0.82 -11.30
CA ALA A 84 14.05 1.31 -12.60
C ALA A 84 14.97 0.84 -13.73
N CYS A 85 16.29 0.92 -13.54
CA CYS A 85 17.29 0.38 -14.47
C CYS A 85 17.11 -1.13 -14.68
N ASP A 86 16.94 -1.89 -13.58
CA ASP A 86 16.70 -3.34 -13.64
C ASP A 86 15.44 -3.68 -14.45
N GLY A 87 14.38 -2.87 -14.36
CA GLY A 87 13.19 -3.06 -15.18
C GLY A 87 13.50 -3.08 -16.67
N TRP A 88 14.29 -2.12 -17.13
CA TRP A 88 14.73 -2.09 -18.52
C TRP A 88 15.64 -3.28 -18.88
N ASP A 89 16.65 -3.56 -18.07
CA ASP A 89 17.62 -4.63 -18.34
C ASP A 89 16.96 -6.02 -18.35
N ARG A 90 15.89 -6.20 -17.57
CA ARG A 90 15.13 -7.45 -17.47
C ARG A 90 13.97 -7.55 -18.47
N GLY A 91 13.88 -6.62 -19.42
CA GLY A 91 12.99 -6.74 -20.57
C GLY A 91 11.60 -6.14 -20.38
N ILE A 92 11.34 -5.34 -19.34
CA ILE A 92 10.08 -4.60 -19.21
C ILE A 92 10.08 -3.50 -20.28
N ARG A 93 9.11 -3.57 -21.21
CA ARG A 93 8.98 -2.63 -22.34
C ARG A 93 7.60 -1.97 -22.42
N ASP A 94 6.74 -2.22 -21.45
CA ASP A 94 5.45 -1.58 -21.31
C ASP A 94 5.57 -0.28 -20.51
N ASP A 95 4.75 0.71 -20.85
CA ASP A 95 4.58 1.87 -19.98
C ASP A 95 3.85 1.41 -18.70
N LEU A 96 4.53 1.48 -17.56
CA LEU A 96 4.02 1.01 -16.27
C LEU A 96 4.30 2.01 -15.17
N ILE A 97 3.47 1.97 -14.13
CA ILE A 97 3.63 2.74 -12.91
C ILE A 97 3.65 1.76 -11.75
N LEU A 98 4.81 1.61 -11.13
CA LEU A 98 5.01 0.81 -9.93
C LEU A 98 4.67 1.67 -8.71
N TYR A 99 3.70 1.22 -7.91
CA TYR A 99 3.34 1.84 -6.65
C TYR A 99 3.80 0.97 -5.49
N GLY A 100 4.61 1.56 -4.63
CA GLY A 100 5.14 0.86 -3.47
C GLY A 100 5.44 1.80 -2.32
N GLU A 101 5.82 1.20 -1.20
CA GLU A 101 6.29 1.92 -0.04
C GLU A 101 7.81 1.93 -0.04
N GLY A 102 8.40 3.12 -0.03
CA GLY A 102 9.80 3.32 0.32
C GLY A 102 9.96 3.32 1.83
N TYR A 103 10.86 2.50 2.37
CA TYR A 103 10.97 2.27 3.81
C TYR A 103 12.41 1.93 4.21
N GLY A 104 12.76 2.23 5.46
CA GLY A 104 14.10 2.08 6.02
C GLY A 104 14.38 3.12 7.10
N PRO A 105 15.58 3.11 7.71
CA PRO A 105 15.97 4.07 8.73
C PRO A 105 15.75 5.52 8.26
N LYS A 106 15.28 6.40 9.15
CA LYS A 106 14.98 7.81 8.84
C LYS A 106 13.84 8.03 7.82
N VAL A 107 13.13 6.97 7.41
CA VAL A 107 11.91 7.08 6.60
C VAL A 107 10.71 6.71 7.47
N GLN A 108 10.15 7.69 8.18
CA GLN A 108 9.05 7.47 9.16
C GLN A 108 9.37 6.33 10.15
N GLY A 109 8.47 5.36 10.35
CA GLY A 109 8.74 4.14 11.11
C GLY A 109 9.46 3.04 10.31
N GLY A 110 9.97 3.35 9.13
CA GLY A 110 10.58 2.39 8.21
C GLY A 110 11.81 1.66 8.76
N GLY A 111 12.55 2.28 9.68
CA GLY A 111 13.78 1.71 10.27
C GLY A 111 13.56 0.48 11.14
N TRP A 112 12.30 0.17 11.45
CA TRP A 112 11.96 -1.04 12.20
C TRP A 112 11.85 -2.28 11.33
N TYR A 113 11.70 -2.10 10.02
CA TYR A 113 11.48 -3.22 9.11
C TYR A 113 12.79 -3.80 8.59
N ARG A 114 13.81 -2.95 8.43
CA ARG A 114 15.10 -3.27 7.80
C ARG A 114 16.15 -2.25 8.24
N ASP A 115 17.41 -2.67 8.19
CA ASP A 115 18.58 -1.84 8.57
C ASP A 115 19.10 -0.96 7.42
N ASP A 116 18.70 -1.26 6.20
CA ASP A 116 19.01 -0.52 4.97
C ASP A 116 17.74 0.16 4.40
N HIS A 117 17.79 0.65 3.17
CA HIS A 117 16.65 1.31 2.52
C HIS A 117 16.15 0.47 1.37
N GLY A 118 14.84 0.44 1.16
CA GLY A 118 14.32 -0.16 -0.05
C GLY A 118 12.86 0.13 -0.29
N PHE A 119 12.28 -0.69 -1.15
CA PHE A 119 10.99 -0.49 -1.75
C PHE A 119 10.21 -1.81 -1.74
N ILE A 120 8.94 -1.75 -1.34
CA ILE A 120 8.04 -2.90 -1.34
C ILE A 120 6.81 -2.55 -2.18
N LEU A 121 6.58 -3.34 -3.23
CA LEU A 121 5.54 -3.12 -4.21
C LEU A 121 4.17 -3.49 -3.64
N PHE A 122 3.12 -2.71 -3.90
CA PHE A 122 1.75 -3.09 -3.52
C PHE A 122 0.73 -2.95 -4.64
N ASP A 123 1.02 -2.22 -5.71
CA ASP A 123 0.18 -2.10 -6.90
C ASP A 123 1.03 -1.74 -8.13
N VAL A 124 0.54 -2.12 -9.31
CA VAL A 124 1.05 -1.65 -10.60
C VAL A 124 -0.12 -1.16 -11.43
N ALA A 125 0.05 -0.07 -12.18
CA ALA A 125 -0.96 0.37 -13.14
C ALA A 125 -0.35 0.76 -14.49
N THR A 126 -1.16 0.71 -15.53
CA THR A 126 -0.85 1.34 -16.82
C THR A 126 -1.08 2.86 -16.73
N PRO A 127 -0.48 3.67 -17.63
CA PRO A 127 -0.77 5.11 -17.70
C PRO A 127 -2.26 5.45 -17.87
N GLY A 128 -3.05 4.54 -18.45
CA GLY A 128 -4.50 4.66 -18.60
C GLY A 128 -5.31 4.45 -17.30
N GLY A 129 -4.65 4.16 -16.17
CA GLY A 129 -5.29 4.00 -14.86
C GLY A 129 -5.84 2.60 -14.58
N MET A 130 -5.51 1.61 -15.43
CA MET A 130 -5.85 0.22 -15.17
C MET A 130 -4.83 -0.38 -14.21
N PHE A 131 -5.29 -0.82 -13.04
CA PHE A 131 -4.47 -1.55 -12.08
C PHE A 131 -4.36 -3.02 -12.50
N LEU A 132 -3.15 -3.58 -12.38
CA LEU A 132 -2.90 -4.97 -12.68
C LEU A 132 -3.43 -5.89 -11.58
N GLU A 133 -3.81 -7.09 -11.99
CA GLU A 133 -4.19 -8.16 -11.05
C GLU A 133 -3.00 -8.59 -10.20
N ARG A 134 -3.28 -9.12 -9.01
CA ARG A 134 -2.26 -9.45 -8.00
C ARG A 134 -1.13 -10.33 -8.54
N HIS A 135 -1.45 -11.37 -9.31
CA HIS A 135 -0.43 -12.28 -9.85
C HIS A 135 0.51 -11.56 -10.82
N ASN A 136 0.00 -10.65 -11.66
CA ASN A 136 0.84 -9.84 -12.56
C ASN A 136 1.75 -8.87 -11.78
N VAL A 137 1.27 -8.34 -10.64
CA VAL A 137 2.09 -7.54 -9.73
C VAL A 137 3.21 -8.41 -9.12
N GLU A 138 2.91 -9.64 -8.72
CA GLU A 138 3.89 -10.58 -8.16
C GLU A 138 4.91 -11.04 -9.19
N ASP A 139 4.49 -11.34 -10.42
CA ASP A 139 5.38 -11.69 -11.54
C ASP A 139 6.34 -10.53 -11.86
N LEU A 140 5.83 -9.30 -11.97
CA LEU A 140 6.66 -8.12 -12.19
C LEU A 140 7.64 -7.89 -11.03
N ALA A 141 7.20 -8.08 -9.78
CA ALA A 141 8.06 -7.93 -8.62
C ALA A 141 9.17 -8.99 -8.59
N ALA A 142 8.86 -10.23 -8.93
CA ALA A 142 9.83 -11.30 -9.08
C ALA A 142 10.82 -11.00 -10.21
N THR A 143 10.32 -10.51 -11.35
CA THR A 143 11.17 -10.01 -12.44
C THR A 143 12.09 -8.92 -11.94
N LEU A 144 11.63 -7.93 -11.17
CA LEU A 144 12.44 -6.82 -10.66
C LEU A 144 13.33 -7.18 -9.45
N GLY A 145 13.10 -8.34 -8.82
CA GLY A 145 13.77 -8.69 -7.56
C GLY A 145 13.36 -7.82 -6.37
N VAL A 146 12.14 -7.27 -6.38
CA VAL A 146 11.60 -6.46 -5.28
C VAL A 146 10.54 -7.25 -4.50
N PRO A 147 10.42 -7.04 -3.18
CA PRO A 147 9.35 -7.67 -2.41
C PRO A 147 8.00 -7.06 -2.78
N VAL A 148 6.94 -7.86 -2.62
CA VAL A 148 5.55 -7.40 -2.66
C VAL A 148 4.97 -7.42 -1.26
N VAL A 149 4.13 -6.45 -0.91
CA VAL A 149 3.43 -6.44 0.37
C VAL A 149 2.65 -7.76 0.50
N PRO A 150 2.88 -8.53 1.58
CA PRO A 150 2.30 -9.85 1.73
C PRO A 150 0.82 -9.77 2.05
N ILE A 151 0.08 -10.76 1.57
CA ILE A 151 -1.28 -11.03 2.03
C ILE A 151 -1.17 -11.70 3.40
N VAL A 152 -1.85 -11.12 4.39
CA VAL A 152 -1.80 -11.56 5.79
C VAL A 152 -3.12 -12.17 6.27
N GLY A 153 -4.13 -12.17 5.40
CA GLY A 153 -5.41 -12.82 5.65
C GLY A 153 -6.43 -12.58 4.55
N HIS A 154 -7.52 -13.34 4.65
CA HIS A 154 -8.71 -13.25 3.85
C HIS A 154 -9.93 -13.38 4.78
N GLY A 155 -11.04 -12.76 4.40
CA GLY A 155 -12.30 -12.89 5.14
C GLY A 155 -13.11 -11.61 5.09
N LEU A 156 -14.01 -11.45 6.07
CA LEU A 156 -14.93 -10.30 6.12
C LEU A 156 -14.19 -9.01 6.45
N LEU A 157 -14.76 -7.88 6.03
CA LEU A 157 -14.17 -6.58 6.32
C LEU A 157 -14.13 -6.32 7.83
N VAL A 158 -15.15 -6.75 8.56
CA VAL A 158 -15.26 -6.60 10.02
C VAL A 158 -14.22 -7.44 10.77
N ASP A 159 -13.88 -8.62 10.26
CA ASP A 159 -12.86 -9.48 10.88
C ASP A 159 -11.46 -8.84 10.78
N ALA A 160 -11.17 -8.17 9.65
CA ALA A 160 -9.94 -7.41 9.50
C ALA A 160 -9.84 -6.27 10.53
N VAL A 161 -10.97 -5.60 10.82
CA VAL A 161 -11.06 -4.52 11.80
C VAL A 161 -10.81 -5.07 13.20
N HIS A 162 -11.53 -6.11 13.63
CA HIS A 162 -11.35 -6.72 14.95
C HIS A 162 -9.92 -7.23 15.15
N ARG A 163 -9.33 -7.85 14.12
CA ARG A 163 -7.93 -8.28 14.16
C ARG A 163 -6.95 -7.13 14.43
N VAL A 164 -7.27 -5.92 13.98
CA VAL A 164 -6.42 -4.75 14.22
C VAL A 164 -6.69 -4.12 15.60
N GLU A 165 -7.95 -4.12 16.03
CA GLU A 165 -8.39 -3.63 17.34
C GLU A 165 -7.85 -4.49 18.50
N ASP A 166 -7.89 -5.82 18.36
CA ASP A 166 -7.46 -6.78 19.39
C ASP A 166 -5.93 -6.87 19.58
N GLY A 167 -5.17 -6.07 18.82
CA GLY A 167 -3.71 -6.09 18.81
C GLY A 167 -3.18 -6.99 17.69
N MET A 168 -2.78 -6.35 16.58
CA MET A 168 -2.17 -7.01 15.43
C MET A 168 -1.01 -7.95 15.80
N ASN A 169 -0.86 -9.01 15.00
CA ASN A 169 0.34 -9.85 14.97
C ASN A 169 1.61 -9.02 14.70
N PRO A 170 2.80 -9.56 15.06
CA PRO A 170 4.07 -9.02 14.58
C PRO A 170 4.02 -8.80 13.06
N SER A 171 4.59 -7.69 12.61
CA SER A 171 4.73 -7.38 11.19
C SER A 171 5.45 -8.55 10.51
N VAL A 172 4.90 -9.01 9.38
CA VAL A 172 5.50 -10.08 8.58
C VAL A 172 6.57 -9.53 7.65
N VAL A 173 6.60 -8.21 7.44
CA VAL A 173 7.64 -7.50 6.67
C VAL A 173 8.79 -7.07 7.58
N ALA A 174 8.53 -6.82 8.86
CA ALA A 174 9.59 -6.51 9.79
C ALA A 174 10.49 -7.72 9.97
N GLY A 175 11.81 -7.49 9.91
CA GLY A 175 12.79 -8.51 10.24
C GLY A 175 12.73 -8.93 11.72
N THR A 176 13.89 -9.11 12.35
CA THR A 176 13.99 -9.69 13.70
C THR A 176 13.56 -8.76 14.85
N THR A 177 12.98 -7.59 14.55
CA THR A 177 12.70 -6.54 15.55
C THR A 177 11.42 -6.78 16.36
N GLY A 178 10.54 -7.68 15.91
CA GLY A 178 9.30 -8.04 16.63
C GLY A 178 8.26 -6.91 16.73
N ARG A 179 8.36 -5.87 15.89
CA ARG A 179 7.41 -4.74 15.90
C ARG A 179 6.03 -5.18 15.40
N GLN A 180 4.98 -4.61 16.00
CA GLN A 180 3.61 -4.77 15.51
C GLN A 180 3.41 -4.07 14.16
N ALA A 181 2.60 -4.65 13.29
CA ALA A 181 2.19 -4.02 12.05
C ALA A 181 1.46 -2.68 12.30
N GLU A 182 1.58 -1.70 11.40
CA GLU A 182 0.87 -0.42 11.54
C GLU A 182 -0.66 -0.62 11.46
N GLY A 183 -1.08 -1.55 10.62
CA GLY A 183 -2.47 -1.83 10.32
C GLY A 183 -2.63 -2.70 9.08
N LEU A 184 -3.80 -2.61 8.45
CA LEU A 184 -4.16 -3.34 7.25
C LEU A 184 -4.62 -2.40 6.14
N VAL A 185 -4.37 -2.81 4.90
CA VAL A 185 -5.06 -2.33 3.70
C VAL A 185 -5.94 -3.47 3.21
N MET A 186 -7.21 -3.19 2.96
CA MET A 186 -8.19 -4.20 2.57
C MET A 186 -8.82 -3.83 1.24
N ARG A 187 -8.95 -4.83 0.36
CA ARG A 187 -9.63 -4.74 -0.94
C ARG A 187 -10.63 -5.91 -1.05
N PRO A 188 -11.80 -5.74 -1.69
CA PRO A 188 -12.65 -6.89 -1.98
C PRO A 188 -11.86 -7.90 -2.83
N ALA A 189 -12.18 -9.19 -2.71
CA ALA A 189 -11.47 -10.25 -3.45
C ALA A 189 -11.58 -10.10 -4.98
N VAL A 190 -12.59 -9.37 -5.43
CA VAL A 190 -12.72 -8.88 -6.82
C VAL A 190 -12.52 -7.36 -6.80
N GLU A 191 -11.62 -6.83 -7.63
CA GLU A 191 -11.39 -5.38 -7.71
C GLU A 191 -12.64 -4.68 -8.26
N LEU A 192 -13.11 -3.67 -7.52
CA LEU A 192 -14.30 -2.91 -7.85
C LEU A 192 -14.00 -1.41 -7.91
N LEU A 193 -14.68 -0.72 -8.82
CA LEU A 193 -14.73 0.73 -8.89
C LEU A 193 -16.12 1.22 -8.47
N ASP A 194 -16.19 2.35 -7.78
CA ASP A 194 -17.46 3.03 -7.52
C ASP A 194 -17.96 3.78 -8.76
N ARG A 195 -19.15 4.38 -8.67
CA ARG A 195 -19.76 5.16 -9.76
C ARG A 195 -18.93 6.38 -10.23
N ARG A 196 -17.87 6.75 -9.51
CA ARG A 196 -16.94 7.83 -9.86
C ARG A 196 -15.60 7.29 -10.38
N GLY A 197 -15.49 5.97 -10.59
CA GLY A 197 -14.26 5.32 -11.03
C GLY A 197 -13.20 5.18 -9.93
N ARG A 198 -13.56 5.36 -8.65
CA ARG A 198 -12.62 5.21 -7.54
C ARG A 198 -12.60 3.78 -7.05
N ARG A 199 -11.41 3.25 -6.77
CA ARG A 199 -11.26 1.90 -6.20
C ARG A 199 -12.02 1.75 -4.88
N VAL A 200 -12.61 0.58 -4.70
CA VAL A 200 -13.12 0.12 -3.41
C VAL A 200 -11.96 -0.51 -2.65
N ILE A 201 -11.30 0.31 -1.85
CA ILE A 201 -10.12 -0.05 -1.06
C ILE A 201 -10.13 0.79 0.20
N THR A 202 -9.77 0.18 1.31
CA THR A 202 -9.81 0.83 2.62
C THR A 202 -8.63 0.46 3.49
N LYS A 203 -8.50 1.13 4.64
CA LYS A 203 -7.46 0.86 5.61
C LYS A 203 -7.95 1.04 7.04
N VAL A 204 -7.26 0.37 7.95
CA VAL A 204 -7.42 0.49 9.40
C VAL A 204 -6.04 0.42 10.05
N LYS A 205 -5.82 1.16 11.13
CA LYS A 205 -4.55 1.15 11.88
C LYS A 205 -4.81 0.94 13.36
N ALA A 206 -3.86 0.33 14.05
CA ALA A 206 -3.97 0.08 15.49
C ALA A 206 -4.23 1.37 16.28
N LYS A 207 -3.60 2.49 15.89
CA LYS A 207 -3.80 3.80 16.52
C LYS A 207 -5.16 4.45 16.29
N ASP A 208 -6.00 3.88 15.43
CA ASP A 208 -7.35 4.40 15.17
C ASP A 208 -8.36 3.90 16.24
N PHE A 209 -7.93 3.05 17.18
CA PHE A 209 -8.72 2.59 18.33
C PHE A 209 -8.22 3.22 19.64
N PRO A 210 -9.10 3.39 20.65
CA PRO A 210 -8.69 3.77 22.00
C PRO A 210 -7.65 2.78 22.56
N GLN A 211 -6.61 3.31 23.21
CA GLN A 211 -5.61 2.51 23.95
C GLN A 211 -5.94 2.50 25.44
#